data_AF-A0A7X9C592-F1
#
_entry.id   AF-A0A7X9C592-F1
#
_cell.length_a   1.000
_cell.length_b   1.000
_cell.length_c   1.000
_cell.angle_alpha   90.00
_cell.angle_beta   90.00
_cell.angle_gamma   90.00
#
_symmetry.space_group_name_H-M   'P 1'
#
loop_
_entity.id
_entity.type
_entity.pdbx_description
1 polymer ?
#
loop_
_entity_poly.entity_id
_entity_poly.type
_entity_poly.pdbx_seq_one_letter_code
_entity_poly.pdbx_strand_id
1 'polypeptide(L)'
;MAVPKGRRKESQFEVIKHFYRLRKEITDLLLRDFGFNSKKFEKKINRIFGEKAFENLSENQKDHYLKTTHRHTGFEEWFISYQRDTVMDCIQKATEYIFTANSIYPSISEELVERRIFQDKAIGQCYRLLQELQYTIETLPVNIDKYIRFIDGINRQINLLKSWRKSDNKFKKNFKS
;
A
#
# COMPACT_ATOMS: atom_id res chain seq x y z
N MET A 1 -13.48 17.79 -33.36
CA MET A 1 -13.82 18.34 -32.03
C MET A 1 -13.16 17.50 -30.94
N ALA A 2 -12.31 18.09 -30.09
CA ALA A 2 -11.69 17.38 -28.98
C ALA A 2 -12.64 17.36 -27.77
N VAL A 3 -12.89 16.19 -27.18
CA VAL A 3 -13.74 16.06 -25.97
C VAL A 3 -13.11 16.87 -24.81
N PRO A 4 -13.86 17.68 -24.04
CA PRO A 4 -13.34 18.43 -22.90
C PRO A 4 -12.67 17.51 -21.87
N LYS A 5 -11.56 17.94 -21.27
CA LYS A 5 -10.69 17.10 -20.41
C LYS A 5 -11.47 16.39 -19.28
N GLY A 6 -12.44 17.07 -18.65
CA GLY A 6 -13.30 16.50 -17.60
C GLY A 6 -14.42 15.57 -18.08
N ARG A 7 -14.66 15.47 -19.39
CA ARG A 7 -15.65 14.56 -20.00
C ARG A 7 -14.99 13.36 -20.72
N ARG A 8 -13.66 13.27 -20.69
CA ARG A 8 -12.93 12.15 -21.32
C ARG A 8 -13.02 10.93 -20.42
N LYS A 9 -13.38 9.77 -20.99
CA LYS A 9 -13.23 8.48 -20.30
C LYS A 9 -11.74 8.17 -20.19
N GLU A 10 -11.27 7.88 -18.98
CA GLU A 10 -9.89 7.45 -18.77
C GLU A 10 -9.64 6.12 -19.50
N SER A 11 -8.48 6.04 -20.15
CA SER A 11 -8.09 4.87 -20.94
C SER A 11 -7.70 3.71 -20.03
N GLN A 12 -7.85 2.47 -20.50
CA GLN A 12 -7.27 1.30 -19.83
C GLN A 12 -5.75 1.43 -19.64
N PHE A 13 -5.07 2.17 -20.53
CA PHE A 13 -3.64 2.48 -20.38
C PHE A 13 -3.35 3.39 -19.17
N GLU A 14 -4.31 4.21 -18.74
CA GLU A 14 -4.15 5.05 -17.54
C GLU A 14 -4.16 4.20 -16.27
N VAL A 15 -4.91 3.10 -16.22
CA VAL A 15 -4.89 2.14 -15.10
C VAL A 15 -3.46 1.64 -14.88
N ILE A 16 -2.79 1.20 -15.94
CA ILE A 16 -1.44 0.63 -15.90
C ILE A 16 -0.41 1.72 -15.58
N LYS A 17 -0.49 2.85 -16.28
CA LYS A 17 0.44 3.98 -16.10
C LYS A 17 0.38 4.54 -14.68
N HIS A 18 -0.81 4.73 -14.14
CA HIS A 18 -1.01 5.20 -12.78
C HIS A 18 -0.49 4.18 -11.78
N PHE A 19 -0.79 2.89 -11.97
CA PHE A 19 -0.33 1.83 -11.08
C PHE A 19 1.20 1.73 -11.02
N TYR A 20 1.91 1.89 -12.14
CA TYR A 20 3.38 1.93 -12.14
C TYR A 20 3.95 3.08 -11.31
N ARG A 21 3.35 4.27 -11.39
CA ARG A 21 3.77 5.42 -10.58
C ARG A 21 3.54 5.16 -9.11
N LEU A 22 2.34 4.69 -8.76
CA LEU A 22 1.97 4.34 -7.39
C LEU A 22 2.91 3.29 -6.80
N ARG A 23 3.23 2.24 -7.56
CA ARG A 23 4.20 1.21 -7.18
C ARG A 23 5.55 1.82 -6.82
N LYS A 24 6.10 2.68 -7.68
CA LYS A 24 7.39 3.34 -7.45
C LYS A 24 7.37 4.18 -6.17
N GLU A 25 6.32 4.99 -6.00
CA GLU A 25 6.15 5.85 -4.83
C GLU A 25 6.07 5.05 -3.52
N ILE A 26 5.34 3.93 -3.51
CA ILE A 26 5.24 3.06 -2.34
C ILE A 26 6.58 2.34 -2.10
N THR A 27 7.26 1.86 -3.13
CA THR A 27 8.61 1.29 -2.96
C THR A 27 9.57 2.31 -2.33
N ASP A 28 9.51 3.58 -2.73
CA ASP A 28 10.31 4.64 -2.10
C ASP A 28 9.95 4.87 -0.62
N LEU A 29 8.69 4.65 -0.22
CA LEU A 29 8.28 4.65 1.19
C LEU A 29 8.91 3.47 1.95
N LEU A 30 8.88 2.28 1.36
CA LEU A 30 9.45 1.05 1.96
C LEU A 30 10.96 1.16 2.17
N LEU A 31 11.68 1.78 1.23
CA LEU A 31 13.13 2.03 1.33
C LEU A 31 13.50 2.94 2.50
N ARG A 32 12.54 3.72 3.01
CA ARG A 32 12.74 4.66 4.13
C ARG A 32 12.12 4.14 5.43
N ASP A 33 12.02 2.82 5.58
CA ASP A 33 11.41 2.16 6.73
C ASP A 33 10.01 2.72 7.04
N PHE A 34 9.18 2.95 6.02
CA PHE A 34 7.84 3.54 6.19
C PHE A 34 7.84 4.98 6.75
N GLY A 35 8.99 5.65 6.76
CA GLY A 35 9.17 6.93 7.43
C GLY A 35 9.24 6.80 8.95
N PHE A 36 9.68 5.65 9.45
CA PHE A 36 9.96 5.39 10.86
C PHE A 36 10.87 6.48 11.46
N ASN A 37 10.56 6.89 12.69
CA ASN A 37 11.25 7.98 13.36
C ASN A 37 11.86 7.48 14.68
N SER A 38 13.13 7.07 14.62
CA SER A 38 13.91 6.64 15.79
C SER A 38 13.95 7.69 16.91
N LYS A 39 13.95 8.98 16.58
CA LYS A 39 13.93 10.05 17.59
C LYS A 39 12.64 10.11 18.40
N LYS A 40 11.49 9.71 17.82
CA LYS A 40 10.24 9.58 18.59
C LYS A 40 10.37 8.46 19.62
N PHE A 41 11.05 7.37 19.28
CA PHE A 41 11.35 6.29 20.19
C PHE A 41 12.32 6.72 21.30
N GLU A 42 13.43 7.38 20.96
CA GLU A 42 14.37 7.93 21.94
C GLU A 42 13.67 8.83 22.96
N LYS A 43 12.75 9.70 22.51
CA LYS A 43 11.94 10.55 23.41
C LYS A 43 11.03 9.74 24.34
N LYS A 44 10.48 8.61 23.88
CA LYS A 44 9.64 7.72 24.71
C LYS A 44 10.49 7.04 25.79
N ILE A 45 11.66 6.53 25.43
CA ILE A 45 12.62 5.94 26.37
C ILE A 45 13.08 6.99 27.38
N ASN A 46 13.46 8.19 26.92
CA ASN A 46 13.88 9.28 27.79
C ASN A 46 12.81 9.69 28.81
N ARG A 47 11.53 9.68 28.43
CA ARG A 47 10.41 9.91 29.38
C ARG A 47 10.30 8.83 30.46
N ILE A 48 10.58 7.57 30.12
CA ILE A 48 10.50 6.45 31.08
C ILE A 48 11.64 6.49 32.09
N PHE A 49 12.84 6.88 31.65
CA PHE A 49 14.06 6.84 32.46
C PHE A 49 14.54 8.23 32.95
N GLY A 50 13.77 9.29 32.68
CA GLY A 50 13.98 10.63 33.23
C GLY A 50 15.16 11.41 32.63
N GLU A 51 15.46 11.20 31.34
CA GLU A 51 16.55 11.88 30.60
C GLU A 51 17.96 11.75 31.22
N LYS A 52 18.13 10.87 32.21
CA LYS A 52 19.44 10.58 32.79
C LYS A 52 20.30 9.84 31.77
N ALA A 53 21.58 10.18 31.70
CA ALA A 53 22.56 9.37 31.00
C ALA A 53 22.53 7.93 31.55
N PHE A 54 22.73 6.94 30.68
CA PHE A 54 22.63 5.53 31.04
C PHE A 54 23.55 5.17 32.22
N GLU A 55 24.73 5.78 32.26
CA GLU A 55 25.75 5.63 33.30
C GLU A 55 25.21 6.03 34.69
N ASN A 56 24.31 7.01 34.74
CA ASN A 56 23.72 7.60 35.95
C ASN A 56 22.42 6.89 36.42
N LEU A 57 22.02 5.81 35.74
CA LEU A 57 20.89 4.97 36.15
C LEU A 57 21.33 3.97 37.23
N SER A 58 20.40 3.59 38.13
CA SER A 58 20.66 2.48 39.06
C SER A 58 20.77 1.15 38.31
N GLU A 59 21.39 0.13 38.91
CA GLU A 59 21.56 -1.20 38.28
C GLU A 59 20.23 -1.79 37.80
N ASN A 60 19.17 -1.69 38.62
CA ASN A 60 17.82 -2.12 38.27
C ASN A 60 17.22 -1.30 37.11
N GLN A 61 17.53 0.00 37.04
CA GLN A 61 17.10 0.87 35.93
C GLN A 61 17.86 0.56 34.64
N LYS A 62 19.15 0.22 34.72
CA LYS A 62 19.97 -0.20 33.56
C LYS A 62 19.46 -1.51 32.96
N ASP A 63 19.19 -2.53 33.78
CA ASP A 63 18.62 -3.79 33.30
C ASP A 63 17.24 -3.58 32.65
N HIS A 64 16.38 -2.77 33.28
CA HIS A 64 15.08 -2.42 32.70
C HIS A 64 15.21 -1.64 31.38
N TYR A 65 16.15 -0.69 31.30
CA TYR A 65 16.44 0.07 30.08
C TYR A 65 16.85 -0.85 28.94
N LEU A 66 17.82 -1.75 29.18
CA LEU A 66 18.33 -2.68 28.18
C LEU A 66 17.22 -3.63 27.69
N LYS A 67 16.45 -4.23 28.61
CA LYS A 67 15.34 -5.13 28.27
C LYS A 67 14.23 -4.44 27.49
N THR A 68 13.91 -3.19 27.83
CA THR A 68 12.86 -2.43 27.15
C THR A 68 13.33 -1.97 25.76
N THR A 69 14.57 -1.51 25.66
CA THR A 69 15.16 -1.07 24.39
C THR A 69 15.31 -2.24 23.43
N HIS A 70 15.91 -3.35 23.88
CA HIS A 70 16.11 -4.53 23.04
C HIS A 70 14.79 -5.13 22.52
N ARG A 71 13.77 -5.23 23.38
CA ARG A 71 12.45 -5.73 22.95
C ARG A 71 11.82 -4.82 21.90
N HIS A 72 11.96 -3.51 22.07
CA HIS A 72 11.37 -2.55 21.15
C HIS A 72 12.09 -2.53 19.81
N THR A 73 13.42 -2.41 19.82
CA THR A 73 14.24 -2.40 18.59
C THR A 73 14.08 -3.72 17.82
N GLY A 74 14.10 -4.86 18.51
CA GLY A 74 13.87 -6.15 17.86
C GLY A 74 12.47 -6.28 17.26
N PHE A 75 11.44 -5.77 17.95
CA PHE A 75 10.08 -5.72 17.39
C PHE A 75 9.99 -4.81 16.17
N GLU A 76 10.60 -3.62 16.21
CA GLU A 76 10.58 -2.66 15.10
C GLU A 76 11.27 -3.21 13.86
N GLU A 77 12.48 -3.76 14.01
CA GLU A 77 13.21 -4.37 12.90
C GLU A 77 12.42 -5.52 12.26
N TRP A 78 11.90 -6.43 13.09
CA TRP A 78 11.05 -7.53 12.64
C TRP A 78 9.80 -7.03 11.92
N PHE A 79 9.07 -6.08 12.53
CA PHE A 79 7.82 -5.57 11.99
C PHE A 79 8.04 -4.84 10.68
N ILE A 80 9.06 -3.97 10.60
CA ILE A 80 9.40 -3.24 9.37
C ILE A 80 9.73 -4.22 8.24
N SER A 81 10.51 -5.27 8.51
CA SER A 81 10.83 -6.29 7.51
C SER A 81 9.58 -7.03 7.04
N TYR A 82 8.79 -7.55 7.98
CA TYR A 82 7.54 -8.26 7.68
C TYR A 82 6.56 -7.40 6.87
N GLN A 83 6.41 -6.13 7.26
CA GLN A 83 5.47 -5.23 6.62
C GLN A 83 5.93 -4.84 5.21
N ARG A 84 7.23 -4.73 4.96
CA ARG A 84 7.78 -4.54 3.61
C ARG A 84 7.39 -5.69 2.70
N ASP A 85 7.59 -6.93 3.15
CA ASP A 85 7.27 -8.13 2.37
C ASP A 85 5.77 -8.19 2.08
N THR A 86 4.95 -7.89 3.09
CA THR A 86 3.48 -7.88 2.96
C THR A 86 3.00 -6.82 1.96
N VAL A 87 3.54 -5.59 2.04
CA VAL A 87 3.19 -4.51 1.10
C VAL A 87 3.69 -4.83 -0.32
N MET A 88 4.89 -5.39 -0.46
CA MET A 88 5.43 -5.82 -1.74
C MET A 88 4.61 -6.94 -2.37
N ASP A 89 4.13 -7.92 -1.58
CA ASP A 89 3.21 -8.97 -2.05
C ASP A 89 1.90 -8.36 -2.57
N CYS A 90 1.31 -7.40 -1.85
CA CYS A 90 0.10 -6.70 -2.33
C CYS A 90 0.32 -6.06 -3.70
N ILE A 91 1.46 -5.37 -3.88
CA ILE A 91 1.84 -4.73 -5.14
C ILE A 91 2.08 -5.75 -6.24
N GLN A 92 2.78 -6.86 -5.95
CA GLN A 92 3.06 -7.91 -6.92
C GLN A 92 1.77 -8.59 -7.40
N LYS A 93 0.88 -8.97 -6.49
CA LYS A 93 -0.42 -9.57 -6.85
C LYS A 93 -1.33 -8.59 -7.57
N ALA A 94 -1.37 -7.32 -7.16
CA ALA A 94 -2.09 -6.30 -7.91
C ALA A 94 -1.53 -6.16 -9.34
N THR A 95 -0.20 -6.20 -9.51
CA THR A 95 0.45 -6.21 -10.82
C THR A 95 -0.05 -7.40 -11.64
N GLU A 96 0.13 -8.62 -11.12
CA GLU A 96 -0.28 -9.87 -11.77
C GLU A 96 -1.73 -9.78 -12.25
N TYR A 97 -2.67 -9.46 -11.36
CA TYR A 97 -4.08 -9.40 -11.71
C TYR A 97 -4.43 -8.32 -12.74
N ILE A 98 -3.79 -7.15 -12.69
CA ILE A 98 -4.00 -6.09 -13.68
C ILE A 98 -3.54 -6.56 -15.07
N PHE A 99 -2.38 -7.17 -15.16
CA PHE A 99 -1.82 -7.61 -16.44
C PHE A 99 -2.55 -8.83 -17.00
N THR A 100 -2.92 -9.79 -16.16
CA THR A 100 -3.73 -10.95 -16.57
C THR A 100 -5.12 -10.52 -17.03
N ALA A 101 -5.78 -9.59 -16.32
CA ALA A 101 -7.02 -9.01 -16.83
C ALA A 101 -6.82 -8.34 -18.19
N ASN A 102 -5.74 -7.59 -18.36
CA ASN A 102 -5.48 -6.84 -19.58
C ASN A 102 -5.21 -7.74 -20.79
N SER A 103 -4.57 -8.90 -20.61
CA SER A 103 -4.26 -9.86 -21.68
C SER A 103 -5.48 -10.62 -22.20
N ILE A 104 -6.57 -10.70 -21.44
CA ILE A 104 -7.81 -11.35 -21.86
C ILE A 104 -8.61 -10.39 -22.74
N TYR A 105 -8.74 -10.65 -24.03
CA TYR A 105 -9.68 -9.92 -24.89
C TYR A 105 -10.97 -10.74 -25.06
N PRO A 106 -12.12 -10.29 -24.52
CA PRO A 106 -13.33 -11.10 -24.57
C PRO A 106 -13.84 -11.27 -26.00
N SER A 107 -13.82 -12.52 -26.46
CA SER A 107 -14.39 -13.03 -27.71
C SER A 107 -15.59 -13.94 -27.43
N ILE A 108 -15.67 -14.50 -26.22
CA ILE A 108 -16.85 -15.21 -25.68
C ILE A 108 -17.24 -14.68 -24.29
N SER A 109 -18.38 -15.14 -23.79
CA SER A 109 -18.94 -14.66 -22.51
C SER A 109 -18.08 -15.04 -21.30
N GLU A 110 -17.44 -16.19 -21.37
CA GLU A 110 -16.64 -16.82 -20.33
C GLU A 110 -15.35 -16.02 -20.11
N GLU A 111 -14.69 -15.59 -21.17
CA GLU A 111 -13.50 -14.72 -21.12
C GLU A 111 -13.84 -13.35 -20.51
N LEU A 112 -15.05 -12.81 -20.76
CA LEU A 112 -15.50 -11.59 -20.11
C LEU A 112 -15.67 -11.78 -18.60
N VAL A 113 -16.16 -12.93 -18.17
CA VAL A 113 -16.30 -13.28 -16.75
C VAL A 113 -14.91 -13.41 -16.11
N GLU A 114 -14.00 -14.14 -16.75
CA GLU A 114 -12.64 -14.34 -16.25
C GLU A 114 -11.88 -13.01 -16.11
N ARG A 115 -11.92 -12.16 -17.14
CA ARG A 115 -11.35 -10.81 -17.09
C ARG A 115 -11.88 -9.99 -15.91
N ARG A 116 -13.19 -10.07 -15.63
CA ARG A 116 -13.81 -9.37 -14.48
C ARG A 116 -13.31 -9.90 -13.15
N ILE A 117 -13.14 -11.22 -13.02
CA ILE A 117 -12.60 -11.83 -11.80
C ILE A 117 -11.20 -11.27 -11.51
N PHE A 118 -10.33 -11.18 -12.52
CA PHE A 118 -9.00 -10.58 -12.34
C PHE A 118 -9.05 -9.09 -12.01
N GLN A 119 -9.95 -8.32 -12.63
CA GLN A 119 -10.15 -6.91 -12.26
C GLN A 119 -10.62 -6.76 -10.80
N ASP A 120 -11.52 -7.62 -10.34
CA ASP A 120 -12.01 -7.60 -8.96
C ASP A 120 -10.94 -8.03 -7.96
N LYS A 121 -10.12 -9.02 -8.31
CA LYS A 121 -8.93 -9.40 -7.52
C LYS A 121 -7.91 -8.25 -7.43
N ALA A 122 -7.67 -7.54 -8.53
CA ALA A 122 -6.80 -6.35 -8.52
C ALA A 122 -7.33 -5.25 -7.60
N ILE A 123 -8.64 -4.96 -7.66
CA ILE A 123 -9.30 -4.01 -6.75
C ILE A 123 -9.13 -4.47 -5.29
N GLY A 124 -9.32 -5.76 -5.02
CA GLY A 124 -9.12 -6.36 -3.70
C GLY A 124 -7.70 -6.16 -3.16
N GLN A 125 -6.67 -6.34 -4.00
CA GLN A 125 -5.28 -6.10 -3.58
C GLN A 125 -4.99 -4.62 -3.31
N CYS A 126 -5.62 -3.68 -4.03
CA CYS A 126 -5.52 -2.27 -3.69
C CYS A 126 -6.17 -1.94 -2.33
N TYR A 127 -7.30 -2.57 -1.99
CA TYR A 127 -7.91 -2.42 -0.66
C TYR A 127 -7.06 -3.04 0.45
N ARG A 128 -6.49 -4.22 0.21
CA ARG A 128 -5.53 -4.83 1.15
C ARG A 128 -4.35 -3.90 1.39
N LEU A 129 -3.77 -3.34 0.32
CA LEU A 129 -2.68 -2.37 0.42
C LEU A 129 -3.03 -1.13 1.27
N LEU A 130 -4.25 -0.60 1.17
CA LEU A 130 -4.72 0.48 2.05
C LEU A 130 -4.72 0.05 3.52
N GLN A 131 -5.25 -1.14 3.81
CA GLN A 131 -5.31 -1.66 5.17
C GLN A 131 -3.90 -1.90 5.73
N GLU A 132 -2.96 -2.42 4.94
CA GLU A 132 -1.58 -2.64 5.38
C GLU A 132 -0.86 -1.32 5.69
N LEU A 133 -1.10 -0.26 4.92
CA LEU A 133 -0.58 1.07 5.24
C LEU A 133 -1.22 1.64 6.51
N GLN A 134 -2.52 1.40 6.73
CA GLN A 134 -3.20 1.80 7.96
C GLN A 134 -2.62 1.07 9.18
N TYR A 135 -2.39 -0.24 9.07
CA TYR A 135 -1.78 -1.03 10.14
C TYR A 135 -0.35 -0.55 10.47
N THR A 136 0.41 -0.14 9.43
CA THR A 136 1.71 0.49 9.60
C THR A 136 1.62 1.79 10.41
N ILE A 137 0.63 2.64 10.10
CA ILE A 137 0.40 3.92 10.81
C ILE A 137 0.05 3.67 12.29
N GLU A 138 -0.76 2.65 12.57
CA GLU A 138 -1.19 2.29 13.92
C GLU A 138 -0.08 1.65 14.76
N THR A 139 0.84 0.95 14.10
CA THR A 139 1.89 0.18 14.79
C THR A 139 3.20 0.95 14.94
N LEU A 140 3.61 1.72 13.93
CA LEU A 140 4.90 2.41 13.91
C LEU A 140 4.77 3.91 14.22
N PRO A 141 5.76 4.52 14.89
CA PRO A 141 5.79 5.96 15.13
C PRO A 141 6.14 6.75 13.85
N VAL A 142 5.21 6.80 12.90
CA VAL A 142 5.36 7.49 11.62
C VAL A 142 4.71 8.89 11.65
N ASN A 143 4.78 9.62 10.53
CA ASN A 143 4.03 10.85 10.31
C ASN A 143 2.86 10.55 9.36
N ILE A 144 1.64 10.60 9.88
CA ILE A 144 0.39 10.31 9.16
C ILE A 144 0.20 11.22 7.95
N ASP A 145 0.58 12.49 8.02
CA ASP A 145 0.40 13.45 6.93
C ASP A 145 1.18 13.04 5.67
N LYS A 146 2.30 12.33 5.85
CA LYS A 146 3.08 11.79 4.72
C LYS A 146 2.38 10.64 4.00
N TYR A 147 1.35 10.05 4.60
CA TYR A 147 0.61 8.91 4.04
C TYR A 147 -0.57 9.32 3.16
N ILE A 148 -1.09 10.53 3.33
CA ILE A 148 -2.25 11.05 2.58
C ILE A 148 -2.06 10.84 1.08
N ARG A 149 -0.89 11.20 0.54
CA ARG A 149 -0.58 11.03 -0.89
C ARG A 149 -0.66 9.58 -1.38
N PHE A 150 -0.25 8.62 -0.55
CA PHE A 150 -0.29 7.20 -0.92
C PHE A 150 -1.72 6.67 -0.85
N ILE A 151 -2.46 7.05 0.19
CA ILE A 151 -3.87 6.70 0.35
C ILE A 151 -4.69 7.23 -0.83
N ASP A 152 -4.50 8.51 -1.19
CA ASP A 152 -5.16 9.13 -2.34
C ASP A 152 -4.78 8.46 -3.65
N GLY A 153 -3.50 8.13 -3.83
CA GLY A 153 -3.00 7.36 -4.97
C GLY A 153 -3.68 5.99 -5.09
N ILE A 154 -3.78 5.24 -4.00
CA ILE A 154 -4.43 3.92 -4.01
C ILE A 154 -5.95 4.06 -4.28
N ASN A 155 -6.62 5.03 -3.65
CA ASN A 155 -8.03 5.30 -3.91
C ASN A 155 -8.28 5.67 -5.37
N ARG A 156 -7.41 6.48 -5.96
CA ARG A 156 -7.45 6.79 -7.39
C ARG A 156 -7.28 5.54 -8.24
N GLN A 157 -6.33 4.67 -7.89
CA GLN A 157 -6.13 3.39 -8.58
C GLN A 157 -7.38 2.49 -8.53
N ILE A 158 -8.04 2.40 -7.37
CA ILE A 158 -9.29 1.66 -7.20
C ILE A 158 -10.38 2.21 -8.13
N ASN A 159 -10.51 3.53 -8.21
CA ASN A 159 -11.51 4.18 -9.07
C ASN A 159 -11.22 3.95 -10.56
N LEU A 160 -9.95 3.98 -10.96
CA LEU A 160 -9.49 3.62 -12.31
C LEU A 160 -9.88 2.17 -12.66
N LEU A 161 -9.58 1.22 -11.79
CA LEU A 161 -9.92 -0.20 -11.99
C LEU A 161 -11.44 -0.43 -12.08
N LYS A 162 -12.22 0.18 -11.18
CA LYS A 162 -13.68 0.13 -11.22
C LYS A 162 -14.24 0.72 -12.52
N SER A 163 -13.67 1.81 -12.99
CA SER A 163 -14.07 2.46 -14.25
C SER A 163 -13.74 1.60 -15.47
N TRP A 164 -12.56 0.97 -15.48
CA TRP A 164 -12.16 0.02 -16.52
C TRP A 164 -13.12 -1.18 -16.58
N ARG A 165 -13.40 -1.81 -15.44
CA ARG A 165 -14.38 -2.91 -15.33
C ARG A 165 -15.79 -2.51 -15.78
N LYS A 166 -16.21 -1.27 -15.51
CA LYS A 166 -17.50 -0.73 -15.99
C LYS A 166 -17.48 -0.52 -17.50
N SER A 167 -16.35 -0.11 -18.08
CA SER A 167 -16.20 0.10 -19.52
C SER A 167 -16.37 -1.20 -20.33
N ASP A 168 -16.02 -2.34 -19.74
CA ASP A 168 -16.14 -3.67 -20.34
C ASP A 168 -17.61 -4.14 -20.48
N ASN A 169 -18.59 -3.40 -19.96
CA ASN A 169 -20.01 -3.66 -20.25
C ASN A 169 -20.35 -3.53 -21.75
N LYS A 170 -19.50 -2.86 -22.55
CA LYS A 170 -19.66 -2.79 -24.01
C LYS A 170 -19.64 -4.18 -24.67
N PHE A 171 -18.83 -5.11 -24.15
CA PHE A 171 -18.69 -6.46 -24.69
C PHE A 171 -19.96 -7.30 -24.52
N LYS A 172 -20.77 -7.02 -23.49
CA LYS A 172 -22.05 -7.74 -23.26
C LYS A 172 -23.01 -7.63 -24.44
N LYS A 173 -22.93 -6.57 -25.25
CA LYS A 173 -23.77 -6.42 -26.44
C LYS A 173 -23.43 -7.41 -27.54
N ASN A 174 -22.19 -7.89 -27.57
CA ASN A 174 -21.68 -8.79 -28.60
C ASN A 174 -21.98 -10.27 -28.29
N PHE A 175 -22.34 -10.59 -27.05
CA PHE A 175 -22.59 -11.95 -26.57
C PHE A 175 -24.07 -12.23 -26.26
N LYS A 176 -24.95 -11.27 -26.53
CA LYS A 176 -26.40 -11.51 -26.48
C LYS A 176 -26.81 -12.12 -27.82
N SER A 177 -27.00 -13.44 -27.83
CA SER A 177 -27.84 -14.12 -28.84
C SER A 177 -29.31 -13.91 -28.50
#